data_AF-A0A538CPJ2-F1
#
_entry.id   AF-A0A538CPJ2-F1
#
_cell.length_a   1.000
_cell.length_b   1.000
_cell.length_c   1.000
_cell.angle_alpha   90.00
_cell.angle_beta   90.00
_cell.angle_gamma   90.00
#
_symmetry.space_group_name_H-M   'P 1'
#
loop_
_entity.id
_entity.type
_entity.pdbx_description
1 polymer ?
#
loop_
_entity_poly.entity_id
_entity_poly.type
_entity_poly.pdbx_seq_one_letter_code
_entity_poly.pdbx_strand_id
1 'polypeptide(L)'
;MRAVTIALLVVAVATALTGCGRGGGSRARVLRMEIANPAGLAHEPGAAFFAAKVAALSHGRVRIAYDDRWGRGGEALETRLIRDVNAGRAELGVAHTRFLVRAGARMFDVLDAPMLVDRYSLQAAVINGPLGKRMIERTRAAGVEGLALLAGRLTHPVGTRGPIRSLRDVAGHAIGLRAWRPSEHYLPTSPLPALSLHAIGAYPRPLTYSKVFSMYVTAEGGPERPTVYEDDLDSLFFDRYGGRCAAPDRACRTLGPWVTVDAVLWPRTAVIVANPEALARLTPRERGWVHAAAAAAQRRSPAVAGGDQRLLAELCAAGVRAVSASPRAVADLRRTLRLAYWRLGDRRLIGAVERLRRRTAPDPPLRIPSACGRRHSHEGPARGVRSPLPDGVYRVQITPDDLRAADAKGIVDRSGIATLTLRRGHWRLRWSEPPGPGTAGTYAGTPARTAWTLGSGPGRDEAYVSIAAGPDGALRFSVIRAADRPHLQALLASHPWKRIGP
;
A
#
# COMPACT_ATOMS: atom_id res chain seq x y z
N MET A 1 -34.14 20.97 77.54
CA MET A 1 -34.74 19.79 76.86
C MET A 1 -34.65 20.02 75.36
N ARG A 2 -33.93 19.13 74.62
CA ARG A 2 -34.13 18.66 73.21
C ARG A 2 -34.12 19.75 72.10
N ALA A 3 -33.43 19.64 70.95
CA ALA A 3 -32.87 18.55 70.11
C ALA A 3 -31.70 19.13 69.24
N VAL A 4 -30.56 18.50 68.88
CA VAL A 4 -30.22 17.20 68.23
C VAL A 4 -30.72 17.15 66.77
N THR A 5 -30.01 16.87 65.66
CA THR A 5 -28.62 16.54 65.18
C THR A 5 -28.67 16.67 63.62
N ILE A 6 -27.63 16.63 62.78
CA ILE A 6 -26.75 15.49 62.41
C ILE A 6 -25.58 16.04 61.56
N ALA A 7 -24.35 15.67 61.92
CA ALA A 7 -23.13 15.86 61.13
C ALA A 7 -22.71 14.52 60.51
N LEU A 8 -22.30 14.53 59.23
CA LEU A 8 -21.79 13.34 58.53
C LEU A 8 -20.26 13.28 58.65
N LEU A 9 -19.76 12.18 59.21
CA LEU A 9 -18.35 11.78 59.22
C LEU A 9 -17.91 11.29 57.83
N VAL A 10 -16.73 11.72 57.38
CA VAL A 10 -15.93 11.02 56.36
C VAL A 10 -14.64 10.53 57.03
N VAL A 11 -14.54 9.21 57.17
CA VAL A 11 -13.38 8.52 57.74
C VAL A 11 -12.35 8.30 56.63
N ALA A 12 -11.15 8.87 56.80
CA ALA A 12 -9.98 8.55 56.01
C ALA A 12 -9.26 7.34 56.62
N VAL A 13 -9.12 6.25 55.86
CA VAL A 13 -8.25 5.13 56.21
C VAL A 13 -7.07 5.11 55.24
N ALA A 14 -5.88 5.37 55.79
CA ALA A 14 -4.60 5.09 55.17
C ALA A 14 -4.09 3.74 55.70
N THR A 15 -3.73 2.83 54.80
CA THR A 15 -2.88 1.67 55.12
C THR A 15 -1.81 1.54 54.05
N ALA A 16 -0.56 1.68 54.49
CA ALA A 16 0.65 1.50 53.71
C ALA A 16 0.97 0.01 53.53
N LEU A 17 1.37 -0.39 52.31
CA LEU A 17 2.16 -1.59 52.06
C LEU A 17 3.31 -1.22 51.13
N THR A 18 4.50 -1.32 51.70
CA THR A 18 5.82 -1.25 51.05
C THR A 18 5.98 -2.40 50.07
N GLY A 19 6.22 -2.06 48.79
CA GLY A 19 6.68 -2.96 47.75
C GLY A 19 7.62 -2.21 46.81
N CYS A 20 8.91 -2.49 46.93
CA CYS A 20 9.99 -1.91 46.15
C CYS A 20 9.78 -2.10 44.64
N GLY A 21 9.88 -0.99 43.90
CA GLY A 21 9.81 -0.98 42.44
C GLY A 21 9.63 0.42 41.89
N ARG A 22 10.41 1.40 42.37
CA ARG A 22 10.56 2.71 41.70
C ARG A 22 11.32 2.51 40.37
N GLY A 23 10.65 1.92 39.39
CA GLY A 23 11.01 2.10 38.00
C GLY A 23 10.55 3.50 37.61
N GLY A 24 11.47 4.47 37.57
CA GLY A 24 11.19 5.77 36.99
C GLY A 24 10.62 5.58 35.59
N GLY A 25 9.31 5.80 35.45
CA GLY A 25 8.61 5.68 34.18
C GLY A 25 9.04 6.81 33.26
N SER A 26 10.20 6.66 32.61
CA SER A 26 10.60 7.58 31.55
C SER A 26 9.46 7.59 30.53
N ARG A 27 8.84 8.75 30.32
CA ARG A 27 7.83 8.92 29.27
C ARG A 27 8.39 8.37 27.96
N ALA A 28 7.69 7.41 27.36
CA ALA A 28 8.16 6.76 26.15
C ALA A 28 8.52 7.79 25.07
N ARG A 29 9.71 7.65 24.48
CA ARG A 29 10.11 8.44 23.32
C ARG A 29 9.25 8.04 22.14
N VAL A 30 8.54 9.01 21.55
CA VAL A 30 7.73 8.80 20.35
C VAL A 30 8.45 9.41 19.16
N LEU A 31 8.68 8.61 18.12
CA LEU A 31 9.21 9.04 16.82
C LEU A 31 8.06 9.12 15.83
N ARG A 32 7.87 10.28 15.18
CA ARG A 32 6.88 10.45 14.11
C ARG A 32 7.43 9.85 12.83
N MET A 33 6.60 9.04 12.17
CA MET A 33 6.91 8.46 10.86
C MET A 33 5.91 8.93 9.81
N GLU A 34 6.46 9.49 8.73
CA GLU A 34 5.72 9.78 7.51
C GLU A 34 5.75 8.59 6.55
N ILE A 35 4.64 8.38 5.83
CA ILE A 35 4.48 7.28 4.88
C ILE A 35 3.70 7.83 3.69
N ALA A 36 4.23 7.67 2.49
CA ALA A 36 3.59 8.17 1.29
C ALA A 36 2.83 7.08 0.50
N ASN A 37 2.25 6.14 1.26
CA ASN A 37 1.27 5.18 0.79
C ASN A 37 -0.13 5.57 1.34
N PRO A 38 -1.09 5.92 0.47
CA PRO A 38 -2.44 6.32 0.91
C PRO A 38 -3.22 5.19 1.59
N ALA A 39 -2.79 3.94 1.45
CA ALA A 39 -3.34 2.80 2.19
C ALA A 39 -2.87 2.76 3.66
N GLY A 40 -1.81 3.49 4.02
CA GLY A 40 -1.24 3.55 5.37
C GLY A 40 -0.24 2.43 5.69
N LEU A 41 0.32 2.47 6.90
CA LEU A 41 1.43 1.60 7.35
C LEU A 41 1.17 0.10 7.18
N ALA A 42 -0.07 -0.35 7.40
CA ALA A 42 -0.41 -1.77 7.32
C ALA A 42 -0.13 -2.38 5.93
N HIS A 43 -0.04 -1.53 4.91
CA HIS A 43 0.27 -1.91 3.53
C HIS A 43 1.74 -1.74 3.17
N GLU A 44 2.56 -1.42 4.16
CA GLU A 44 4.02 -1.45 4.14
C GLU A 44 4.48 -2.47 5.20
N PRO A 45 4.31 -3.79 4.97
CA PRO A 45 4.48 -4.81 6.02
C PRO A 45 5.89 -4.84 6.62
N GLY A 46 6.91 -4.47 5.84
CA GLY A 46 8.27 -4.27 6.34
C GLY A 46 8.37 -3.11 7.35
N ALA A 47 7.73 -1.97 7.08
CA ALA A 47 7.70 -0.82 7.98
C ALA A 47 6.81 -1.08 9.21
N ALA A 48 5.67 -1.76 9.03
CA ALA A 48 4.82 -2.18 10.15
C ALA A 48 5.59 -3.10 11.12
N PHE A 49 6.34 -4.06 10.57
CA PHE A 49 7.21 -4.94 11.35
C PHE A 49 8.32 -4.16 12.06
N PHE A 50 8.98 -3.22 11.37
CA PHE A 50 10.01 -2.37 11.96
C PHE A 50 9.52 -1.71 13.25
N ALA A 51 8.36 -1.08 13.22
CA ALA A 51 7.88 -0.36 14.38
C ALA A 51 7.41 -1.24 15.53
N ALA A 52 6.73 -2.34 15.22
CA ALA A 52 6.43 -3.36 16.22
C ALA A 52 7.73 -3.86 16.87
N LYS A 53 8.80 -4.04 16.08
CA LYS A 53 10.10 -4.47 16.57
C LYS A 53 10.81 -3.41 17.40
N VAL A 54 10.70 -2.12 17.07
CA VAL A 54 11.21 -1.01 17.92
C VAL A 54 10.55 -1.03 19.29
N ALA A 55 9.22 -1.14 19.34
CA ALA A 55 8.48 -1.21 20.60
C ALA A 55 8.88 -2.46 21.41
N ALA A 56 9.02 -3.61 20.75
CA ALA A 56 9.43 -4.85 21.42
C ALA A 56 10.85 -4.79 21.99
N LEU A 57 11.84 -4.36 21.20
CA LEU A 57 13.25 -4.29 21.62
C LEU A 57 13.48 -3.24 22.72
N SER A 58 12.69 -2.17 22.73
CA SER A 58 12.78 -1.10 23.73
C SER A 58 11.92 -1.33 24.97
N HIS A 59 11.13 -2.42 25.03
CA HIS A 59 10.10 -2.64 26.04
C HIS A 59 9.13 -1.43 26.15
N GLY A 60 8.75 -0.88 25.01
CA GLY A 60 7.85 0.27 24.90
C GLY A 60 8.48 1.63 25.23
N ARG A 61 9.77 1.70 25.57
CA ARG A 61 10.47 2.97 25.82
C ARG A 61 10.63 3.82 24.58
N VAL A 62 10.68 3.19 23.40
CA VAL A 62 10.62 3.87 22.10
C VAL A 62 9.40 3.35 21.35
N ARG A 63 8.58 4.28 20.85
CA ARG A 63 7.40 3.98 20.03
C ARG A 63 7.46 4.79 18.75
N ILE A 64 6.88 4.25 17.69
CA ILE A 64 6.68 4.97 16.44
C ILE A 64 5.22 5.35 16.35
N ALA A 65 4.95 6.64 16.15
CA ALA A 65 3.63 7.17 15.85
C ALA A 65 3.55 7.52 14.38
N TYR A 66 2.40 7.25 13.78
CA TYR A 66 2.11 7.55 12.38
C TYR A 66 1.09 8.66 12.35
N ASP A 67 1.23 9.54 11.38
CA ASP A 67 0.22 10.53 11.11
C ASP A 67 -0.57 10.08 9.87
N ASP A 68 -1.66 9.34 10.11
CA ASP A 68 -2.53 8.79 9.06
C ASP A 68 -3.20 9.89 8.21
N ARG A 69 -3.15 11.15 8.67
CA ARG A 69 -3.64 12.30 7.89
C ARG A 69 -2.77 12.59 6.66
N TRP A 70 -1.55 12.08 6.62
CA TRP A 70 -0.58 12.34 5.53
C TRP A 70 -0.83 11.49 4.29
N GLY A 71 -1.94 10.74 4.20
CA GLY A 71 -2.40 10.08 2.97
C GLY A 71 -3.07 11.01 1.94
N ARG A 72 -3.28 12.31 2.26
CA ARG A 72 -3.95 13.28 1.37
C ARG A 72 -2.93 14.00 0.47
N GLY A 73 -2.72 13.49 -0.75
CA GLY A 73 -1.88 14.19 -1.75
C GLY A 73 -1.19 13.32 -2.83
N GLY A 74 -1.28 11.99 -2.75
CA GLY A 74 -0.71 11.08 -3.75
C GLY A 74 0.79 11.29 -3.98
N GLU A 75 1.24 11.31 -5.24
CA GLU A 75 2.67 11.48 -5.63
C GLU A 75 3.34 12.75 -5.07
N ALA A 76 2.56 13.80 -4.79
CA ALA A 76 3.07 15.01 -4.16
C ALA A 76 3.54 14.76 -2.71
N LEU A 77 3.01 13.73 -2.05
CA LEU A 77 3.42 13.30 -0.72
C LEU A 77 4.80 12.65 -0.73
N GLU A 78 5.11 11.77 -1.68
CA GLU A 78 6.42 11.10 -1.75
C GLU A 78 7.57 12.10 -1.88
N THR A 79 7.41 13.12 -2.75
CA THR A 79 8.41 14.19 -2.91
C THR A 79 8.50 15.05 -1.65
N ARG A 80 7.39 15.27 -0.96
CA ARG A 80 7.35 16.05 0.29
C ARG A 80 7.97 15.28 1.45
N LEU A 81 7.73 13.98 1.56
CA LEU A 81 8.17 13.12 2.65
C LEU A 81 9.68 13.20 2.87
N ILE A 82 10.49 13.03 1.81
CA ILE A 82 11.95 13.10 1.93
C ILE A 82 12.38 14.49 2.42
N ARG A 83 11.74 15.55 1.94
CA ARG A 83 12.00 16.94 2.36
C ARG A 83 11.60 17.17 3.81
N ASP A 84 10.47 16.64 4.24
CA ASP A 84 9.93 16.82 5.59
C ASP A 84 10.77 16.08 6.63
N VAL A 85 11.23 14.86 6.31
CA VAL A 85 12.22 14.14 7.11
C VAL A 85 13.55 14.87 7.14
N ASN A 86 14.08 15.32 6.00
CA ASN A 86 15.33 16.10 5.97
C ASN A 86 15.23 17.39 6.82
N ALA A 87 14.10 18.10 6.75
CA ALA A 87 13.84 19.30 7.54
C ALA A 87 13.49 19.03 9.01
N GLY A 88 13.40 17.76 9.45
CA GLY A 88 13.09 17.39 10.83
C GLY A 88 11.62 17.59 11.24
N ARG A 89 10.69 17.75 10.27
CA ARG A 89 9.25 17.79 10.53
C ARG A 89 8.68 16.43 10.95
N ALA A 90 9.37 15.36 10.57
CA ALA A 90 9.21 14.01 11.09
C ALA A 90 10.59 13.38 11.32
N GLU A 91 10.71 12.56 12.37
CA GLU A 91 11.97 11.89 12.68
C GLU A 91 12.26 10.73 11.72
N LEU A 92 11.21 10.10 11.18
CA LEU A 92 11.28 8.92 10.33
C LEU A 92 10.40 9.07 9.08
N GLY A 93 10.73 8.33 8.03
CA GLY A 93 9.90 8.22 6.83
C GLY A 93 10.01 6.86 6.15
N VAL A 94 9.00 6.49 5.38
CA VAL A 94 9.01 5.33 4.46
C VAL A 94 8.78 5.86 3.05
N ALA A 95 9.86 5.89 2.25
CA ALA A 95 9.83 6.41 0.88
C ALA A 95 9.99 5.28 -0.14
N HIS A 96 9.18 5.26 -1.21
CA HIS A 96 9.45 4.31 -2.32
C HIS A 96 10.75 4.68 -3.03
N THR A 97 11.56 3.69 -3.37
CA THR A 97 12.94 3.92 -3.87
C THR A 97 13.01 4.77 -5.14
N ARG A 98 11.97 4.71 -5.98
CA ARG A 98 11.88 5.47 -7.24
C ARG A 98 11.91 6.99 -7.07
N PHE A 99 11.53 7.49 -5.89
CA PHE A 99 11.53 8.92 -5.58
C PHE A 99 12.85 9.41 -4.97
N LEU A 100 13.69 8.50 -4.43
CA LEU A 100 15.00 8.85 -3.87
C LEU A 100 16.01 9.28 -4.93
N VAL A 101 15.83 8.86 -6.18
CA VAL A 101 16.70 9.24 -7.31
C VAL A 101 16.73 10.76 -7.49
N ARG A 102 15.56 11.43 -7.41
CA ARG A 102 15.45 12.89 -7.51
C ARG A 102 16.18 13.59 -6.36
N ALA A 103 16.17 12.99 -5.18
CA ALA A 103 16.89 13.49 -4.04
C ALA A 103 18.40 13.18 -4.09
N GLY A 104 18.94 12.75 -5.24
CA GLY A 104 20.38 12.55 -5.46
C GLY A 104 20.86 11.11 -5.28
N ALA A 105 20.03 10.20 -4.76
CA ALA A 105 20.39 8.80 -4.54
C ALA A 105 20.19 7.95 -5.81
N ARG A 106 20.90 8.29 -6.90
CA ARG A 106 20.77 7.65 -8.22
C ARG A 106 21.00 6.14 -8.26
N MET A 107 21.67 5.58 -7.25
CA MET A 107 21.89 4.12 -7.14
C MET A 107 20.59 3.31 -7.14
N PHE A 108 19.48 3.91 -6.72
CA PHE A 108 18.17 3.27 -6.71
C PHE A 108 17.54 3.06 -8.10
N ASP A 109 18.02 3.76 -9.14
CA ASP A 109 17.52 3.60 -10.52
C ASP A 109 17.52 2.14 -10.98
N VAL A 110 18.54 1.38 -10.58
CA VAL A 110 18.71 -0.03 -10.95
C VAL A 110 17.57 -0.93 -10.45
N LEU A 111 16.83 -0.50 -9.41
CA LEU A 111 15.69 -1.25 -8.88
C LEU A 111 14.42 -1.03 -9.73
N ASP A 112 14.33 0.06 -10.47
CA ASP A 112 13.21 0.37 -11.37
C ASP A 112 13.50 -0.06 -12.83
N ALA A 113 14.68 -0.66 -13.09
CA ALA A 113 15.04 -1.15 -14.41
C ALA A 113 14.19 -2.38 -14.80
N PRO A 114 13.41 -2.32 -15.90
CA PRO A 114 12.48 -3.38 -16.26
C PRO A 114 13.16 -4.74 -16.46
N MET A 115 12.61 -5.77 -15.84
CA MET A 115 13.08 -7.15 -15.86
C MET A 115 14.49 -7.37 -15.29
N LEU A 116 15.10 -6.38 -14.62
CA LEU A 116 16.44 -6.53 -14.03
C LEU A 116 16.40 -7.24 -12.67
N VAL A 117 15.53 -6.79 -11.77
CA VAL A 117 15.18 -7.48 -10.52
C VAL A 117 13.75 -7.98 -10.68
N ASP A 118 13.57 -9.25 -11.05
CA ASP A 118 12.30 -9.76 -11.56
C ASP A 118 11.75 -10.96 -10.78
N ARG A 119 12.35 -11.26 -9.63
CA ARG A 119 11.99 -12.38 -8.76
C ARG A 119 12.35 -12.09 -7.31
N TYR A 120 11.60 -12.64 -6.36
CA TYR A 120 11.77 -12.41 -4.93
C TYR A 120 13.11 -12.93 -4.41
N SER A 121 13.61 -14.07 -4.90
CA SER A 121 14.94 -14.56 -4.50
C SER A 121 16.05 -13.57 -4.84
N LEU A 122 16.02 -12.98 -6.05
CA LEU A 122 17.00 -11.97 -6.48
C LEU A 122 16.81 -10.68 -5.70
N GLN A 123 15.56 -10.26 -5.48
CA GLN A 123 15.24 -9.11 -4.65
C GLN A 123 15.82 -9.26 -3.23
N ALA A 124 15.63 -10.41 -2.60
CA ALA A 124 16.18 -10.73 -1.29
C ALA A 124 17.72 -10.67 -1.28
N ALA A 125 18.37 -11.20 -2.33
CA ALA A 125 19.83 -11.16 -2.47
C ALA A 125 20.38 -9.73 -2.65
N VAL A 126 19.68 -8.87 -3.39
CA VAL A 126 20.03 -7.45 -3.52
C VAL A 126 19.89 -6.74 -2.17
N ILE A 127 18.75 -6.91 -1.51
CA ILE A 127 18.38 -6.20 -0.28
C ILE A 127 19.27 -6.61 0.90
N ASN A 128 19.46 -7.91 1.11
CA ASN A 128 20.22 -8.42 2.25
C ASN A 128 21.72 -8.51 1.98
N GLY A 129 22.16 -8.24 0.75
CA GLY A 129 23.56 -8.31 0.34
C GLY A 129 24.32 -6.97 0.44
N PRO A 130 25.61 -6.99 0.06
CA PRO A 130 26.45 -5.78 0.05
C PRO A 130 25.93 -4.65 -0.83
N LEU A 131 25.14 -4.98 -1.87
CA LEU A 131 24.53 -3.98 -2.75
C LEU A 131 23.48 -3.15 -2.01
N GLY A 132 22.57 -3.78 -1.28
CA GLY A 132 21.56 -3.11 -0.46
C GLY A 132 22.19 -2.23 0.62
N LYS A 133 23.25 -2.69 1.29
CA LYS A 133 23.99 -1.86 2.27
C LYS A 133 24.52 -0.56 1.64
N ARG A 134 25.14 -0.65 0.47
CA ARG A 134 25.62 0.54 -0.26
C ARG A 134 24.47 1.45 -0.69
N MET A 135 23.33 0.89 -1.13
CA MET A 135 22.15 1.69 -1.50
C MET A 135 21.63 2.50 -0.31
N ILE A 136 21.56 1.90 0.87
CA ILE A 136 21.16 2.56 2.11
C ILE A 136 22.12 3.71 2.42
N GLU A 137 23.43 3.52 2.31
CA GLU A 137 24.43 4.58 2.54
C GLU A 137 24.26 5.77 1.57
N ARG A 138 23.77 5.53 0.34
CA ARG A 138 23.53 6.59 -0.67
C ARG A 138 22.35 7.50 -0.37
N THR A 139 21.49 7.15 0.58
CA THR A 139 20.41 8.04 1.05
C THR A 139 20.93 9.35 1.65
N ARG A 140 22.17 9.38 2.15
CA ARG A 140 22.80 10.61 2.66
C ARG A 140 22.91 11.72 1.61
N ALA A 141 22.98 11.37 0.32
CA ALA A 141 22.95 12.35 -0.76
C ALA A 141 21.62 13.13 -0.81
N ALA A 142 20.55 12.58 -0.22
CA ALA A 142 19.24 13.19 -0.06
C ALA A 142 19.06 13.95 1.27
N GLY A 143 20.12 14.09 2.07
CA GLY A 143 20.07 14.73 3.39
C GLY A 143 19.45 13.87 4.50
N VAL A 144 19.10 12.61 4.21
CA VAL A 144 18.48 11.69 5.18
C VAL A 144 19.36 10.48 5.43
N GLU A 145 19.21 9.85 6.59
CA GLU A 145 19.90 8.61 6.93
C GLU A 145 18.99 7.40 6.65
N GLY A 146 19.39 6.54 5.73
CA GLY A 146 18.71 5.27 5.47
C GLY A 146 18.98 4.27 6.60
N LEU A 147 17.92 3.65 7.10
CA LEU A 147 17.97 2.63 8.15
C LEU A 147 17.77 1.21 7.60
N ALA A 148 16.91 1.05 6.60
CA ALA A 148 16.60 -0.24 5.99
C ALA A 148 16.11 -0.10 4.56
N LEU A 149 16.56 -0.98 3.67
CA LEU A 149 15.95 -1.22 2.35
C LEU A 149 14.93 -2.34 2.49
N LEU A 150 13.68 -2.09 2.11
CA LEU A 150 12.55 -3.01 2.25
C LEU A 150 12.16 -3.58 0.89
N ALA A 151 11.90 -4.88 0.88
CA ALA A 151 11.35 -5.58 -0.25
C ALA A 151 9.90 -5.19 -0.49
N GLY A 152 9.50 -5.15 -1.75
CA GLY A 152 8.14 -4.92 -2.18
C GLY A 152 7.66 -5.94 -3.20
N ARG A 153 6.37 -5.85 -3.51
CA ARG A 153 5.71 -6.72 -4.50
C ARG A 153 6.32 -6.52 -5.89
N LEU A 154 6.27 -7.56 -6.71
CA LEU A 154 6.67 -7.48 -8.11
C LEU A 154 5.55 -6.86 -8.97
N THR A 155 5.94 -5.96 -9.87
CA THR A 155 5.02 -5.35 -10.84
C THR A 155 5.02 -6.12 -12.14
N HIS A 156 3.87 -6.15 -12.79
CA HIS A 156 3.60 -6.84 -14.04
C HIS A 156 2.98 -5.85 -15.04
N PRO A 157 3.14 -6.10 -16.35
CA PRO A 157 2.38 -5.37 -17.34
C PRO A 157 0.92 -5.87 -17.34
N VAL A 158 0.01 -4.92 -17.30
CA VAL A 158 -1.43 -5.15 -17.26
C VAL A 158 -2.08 -4.52 -18.49
N GLY A 159 -2.55 -5.36 -19.41
CA GLY A 159 -3.23 -4.93 -20.63
C GLY A 159 -4.75 -4.79 -20.45
N THR A 160 -5.33 -3.71 -20.97
CA THR A 160 -6.78 -3.46 -20.87
C THR A 160 -7.58 -4.11 -22.00
N ARG A 161 -6.94 -4.39 -23.15
CA ARG A 161 -7.58 -4.95 -24.35
C ARG A 161 -7.05 -6.33 -24.74
N GLY A 162 -5.84 -6.68 -24.30
CA GLY A 162 -5.18 -7.93 -24.65
C GLY A 162 -3.91 -8.15 -23.84
N PRO A 163 -3.35 -9.36 -23.87
CA PRO A 163 -2.10 -9.67 -23.19
C PRO A 163 -0.88 -9.06 -23.89
N ILE A 164 0.20 -8.90 -23.14
CA ILE A 164 1.53 -8.58 -23.69
C ILE A 164 2.35 -9.86 -23.71
N ARG A 165 2.59 -10.44 -24.87
CA ARG A 165 3.38 -11.67 -25.00
C ARG A 165 4.71 -11.43 -25.70
N SER A 166 4.90 -10.27 -26.30
CA SER A 166 6.06 -9.94 -27.13
C SER A 166 6.25 -8.42 -27.25
N LEU A 167 7.39 -8.02 -27.83
CA LEU A 167 7.67 -6.63 -28.19
C LEU A 167 6.62 -6.03 -29.14
N ARG A 168 6.05 -6.84 -30.04
CA ARG A 168 5.01 -6.40 -30.98
C ARG A 168 3.73 -5.96 -30.27
N ASP A 169 3.42 -6.54 -29.11
CA ASP A 169 2.21 -6.23 -28.36
C ASP A 169 2.30 -4.89 -27.60
N VAL A 170 3.51 -4.32 -27.47
CA VAL A 170 3.78 -3.06 -26.78
C VAL A 170 4.26 -1.94 -27.71
N ALA A 171 4.81 -2.27 -28.88
CA ALA A 171 5.22 -1.29 -29.86
C ALA A 171 4.01 -0.45 -30.32
N GLY A 172 4.19 0.87 -30.41
CA GLY A 172 3.14 1.82 -30.79
C GLY A 172 2.13 2.14 -29.67
N HIS A 173 2.18 1.44 -28.54
CA HIS A 173 1.19 1.55 -27.49
C HIS A 173 1.63 2.48 -26.34
N ALA A 174 0.64 3.12 -25.73
CA ALA A 174 0.84 3.90 -24.51
C ALA A 174 0.90 2.98 -23.29
N ILE A 175 1.99 3.06 -22.54
CA ILE A 175 2.19 2.31 -21.28
C ILE A 175 2.10 3.29 -20.10
N GLY A 176 1.12 3.07 -19.23
CA GLY A 176 0.92 3.85 -18.01
C GLY A 176 1.98 3.51 -16.96
N LEU A 177 2.75 4.52 -16.55
CA LEU A 177 3.74 4.42 -15.46
C LEU A 177 3.26 5.19 -14.24
N ARG A 178 3.28 4.53 -13.06
CA ARG A 178 2.96 5.19 -11.79
C ARG A 178 4.07 6.19 -11.46
N ALA A 179 3.71 7.37 -10.96
CA ALA A 179 4.67 8.41 -10.56
C ALA A 179 5.46 9.08 -11.69
N TRP A 180 5.06 8.89 -12.96
CA TRP A 180 5.67 9.57 -14.11
C TRP A 180 4.80 10.75 -14.61
N ARG A 181 5.40 11.88 -15.02
CA ARG A 181 4.72 13.04 -15.62
C ARG A 181 5.58 13.67 -16.75
N PRO A 182 5.03 13.91 -17.96
CA PRO A 182 5.70 14.65 -19.01
C PRO A 182 5.49 16.14 -18.76
N SER A 183 6.45 16.79 -18.13
CA SER A 183 6.58 18.25 -18.19
C SER A 183 8.07 18.58 -18.27
N GLU A 184 8.44 19.54 -19.12
CA GLU A 184 9.83 19.86 -19.51
C GLU A 184 10.77 20.23 -18.35
N HIS A 185 10.22 20.48 -17.15
CA HIS A 185 10.98 20.78 -15.93
C HIS A 185 11.08 19.61 -14.91
N TYR A 186 10.48 18.46 -15.20
CA TYR A 186 10.37 17.33 -14.25
C TYR A 186 10.50 15.98 -14.95
N LEU A 187 11.61 15.27 -14.72
CA LEU A 187 11.61 13.80 -14.67
C LEU A 187 11.23 13.42 -13.23
N PRO A 188 9.98 13.06 -12.89
CA PRO A 188 9.55 13.04 -11.49
C PRO A 188 10.01 11.81 -10.67
N THR A 189 10.78 10.89 -11.26
CA THR A 189 11.28 9.64 -10.66
C THR A 189 12.46 9.12 -11.50
N SER A 190 12.97 7.91 -11.22
CA SER A 190 13.90 7.21 -12.12
C SER A 190 13.52 7.37 -13.60
N PRO A 191 14.44 7.78 -14.49
CA PRO A 191 14.16 7.89 -15.92
C PRO A 191 14.20 6.52 -16.62
N LEU A 192 14.76 5.49 -15.97
CA LEU A 192 14.98 4.18 -16.58
C LEU A 192 13.69 3.51 -17.05
N PRO A 193 12.56 3.50 -16.31
CA PRO A 193 11.29 2.97 -16.82
C PRO A 193 10.87 3.63 -18.14
N ALA A 194 10.77 4.95 -18.18
CA ALA A 194 10.29 5.69 -19.36
C ALA A 194 11.22 5.49 -20.58
N LEU A 195 12.53 5.58 -20.38
CA LEU A 195 13.50 5.38 -21.47
C LEU A 195 13.53 3.93 -21.97
N SER A 196 13.34 2.96 -21.06
CA SER A 196 13.25 1.55 -21.44
C SER A 196 12.01 1.26 -22.27
N LEU A 197 10.89 1.95 -22.00
CA LEU A 197 9.68 1.87 -22.81
C LEU A 197 9.91 2.43 -24.22
N HIS A 198 10.57 3.58 -24.35
CA HIS A 198 10.93 4.13 -25.66
C HIS A 198 11.80 3.17 -26.48
N ALA A 199 12.75 2.50 -25.83
CA ALA A 199 13.64 1.55 -26.51
C ALA A 199 12.94 0.29 -27.03
N ILE A 200 11.77 -0.06 -26.49
CA ILE A 200 10.93 -1.16 -27.00
C ILE A 200 9.80 -0.65 -27.91
N GLY A 201 9.85 0.61 -28.34
CA GLY A 201 8.87 1.23 -29.24
C GLY A 201 7.55 1.61 -28.56
N ALA A 202 7.50 1.66 -27.24
CA ALA A 202 6.32 2.06 -26.48
C ALA A 202 6.43 3.52 -25.99
N TYR A 203 5.30 4.12 -25.62
CA TYR A 203 5.23 5.51 -25.18
C TYR A 203 4.80 5.59 -23.71
N PRO A 204 5.63 6.14 -22.79
CA PRO A 204 5.23 6.32 -21.40
C PRO A 204 4.06 7.31 -21.29
N ARG A 205 3.12 7.01 -20.40
CA ARG A 205 2.00 7.90 -20.03
C ARG A 205 1.88 8.00 -18.51
N PRO A 206 1.53 9.17 -17.94
CA PRO A 206 1.33 9.31 -16.50
C PRO A 206 0.19 8.46 -16.04
N LEU A 207 0.41 7.77 -14.93
CA LEU A 207 -0.64 7.02 -14.27
C LEU A 207 -0.75 7.48 -12.82
N THR A 208 -1.68 8.41 -12.59
CA THR A 208 -1.99 8.84 -11.22
C THR A 208 -2.74 7.73 -10.49
N TYR A 209 -2.58 7.68 -9.16
CA TYR A 209 -3.27 6.70 -8.31
C TYR A 209 -4.79 6.72 -8.56
N SER A 210 -5.40 7.91 -8.67
CA SER A 210 -6.83 8.10 -9.00
C SER A 210 -7.24 7.50 -10.35
N LYS A 211 -6.41 7.63 -11.40
CA LYS A 211 -6.67 7.07 -12.74
C LYS A 211 -6.60 5.54 -12.71
N VAL A 212 -5.67 4.95 -11.94
CA VAL A 212 -5.61 3.49 -11.76
C VAL A 212 -6.94 2.94 -11.25
N PHE A 213 -7.56 3.58 -10.26
CA PHE A 213 -8.86 3.13 -9.73
C PHE A 213 -9.93 3.06 -10.81
N SER A 214 -10.05 4.11 -11.63
CA SER A 214 -11.06 4.16 -12.70
C SER A 214 -10.83 3.14 -13.83
N MET A 215 -9.61 2.61 -13.99
CA MET A 215 -9.31 1.66 -15.08
C MET A 215 -9.95 0.29 -14.87
N TYR A 216 -10.25 -0.08 -13.63
CA TYR A 216 -10.82 -1.38 -13.31
C TYR A 216 -12.32 -1.39 -13.09
N VAL A 217 -12.94 -0.22 -12.93
CA VAL A 217 -14.28 -0.15 -12.34
C VAL A 217 -15.31 0.43 -13.31
N THR A 218 -15.00 1.52 -14.01
CA THR A 218 -16.07 2.30 -14.66
C THR A 218 -16.31 1.95 -16.13
N ALA A 219 -15.48 1.11 -16.76
CA ALA A 219 -15.43 0.92 -18.22
C ALA A 219 -15.25 2.22 -19.05
N GLU A 220 -15.35 3.42 -18.46
CA GLU A 220 -15.30 4.72 -19.12
C GLU A 220 -13.92 5.02 -19.68
N GLY A 221 -13.78 4.75 -20.99
CA GLY A 221 -12.61 5.05 -21.77
C GLY A 221 -12.72 6.44 -22.39
N GLY A 222 -12.14 7.43 -21.71
CA GLY A 222 -11.64 8.59 -22.43
C GLY A 222 -10.49 8.19 -23.36
N PRO A 223 -10.19 8.99 -24.41
CA PRO A 223 -9.11 8.74 -25.37
C PRO A 223 -7.70 8.65 -24.73
N GLU A 224 -7.55 9.06 -23.46
CA GLU A 224 -6.28 9.03 -22.70
C GLU A 224 -5.97 7.69 -21.99
N ARG A 225 -6.83 6.66 -22.09
CA ARG A 225 -6.58 5.40 -21.37
C ARG A 225 -5.33 4.69 -21.93
N PRO A 226 -4.30 4.42 -21.11
CA PRO A 226 -3.21 3.58 -21.54
C PRO A 226 -3.74 2.17 -21.81
N THR A 227 -3.28 1.57 -22.90
CA THR A 227 -3.67 0.22 -23.31
C THR A 227 -3.02 -0.84 -22.43
N VAL A 228 -1.95 -0.44 -21.73
CA VAL A 228 -1.11 -1.24 -20.86
C VAL A 228 -0.67 -0.36 -19.70
N TYR A 229 -0.51 -0.89 -18.51
CA TYR A 229 0.14 -0.16 -17.42
C TYR A 229 0.85 -1.09 -16.44
N GLU A 230 1.71 -0.54 -15.58
CA GLU A 230 2.33 -1.29 -14.48
C GLU A 230 1.33 -1.53 -13.35
N ASP A 231 1.22 -2.77 -12.84
CA ASP A 231 0.65 -2.98 -11.51
C ASP A 231 1.14 -4.27 -10.83
N ASP A 232 0.98 -4.39 -9.51
CA ASP A 232 1.24 -5.63 -8.77
C ASP A 232 -0.05 -6.43 -8.53
N LEU A 233 0.06 -7.72 -8.24
CA LEU A 233 -1.11 -8.61 -8.08
C LEU A 233 -1.98 -8.33 -6.85
N ASP A 234 -1.53 -7.53 -5.87
CA ASP A 234 -2.29 -7.25 -4.65
C ASP A 234 -3.08 -5.95 -4.76
N SER A 235 -2.58 -5.01 -5.56
CA SER A 235 -3.32 -3.80 -5.91
C SER A 235 -4.10 -3.93 -7.22
N LEU A 236 -3.88 -5.00 -8.00
CA LEU A 236 -4.77 -5.41 -9.08
C LEU A 236 -6.12 -5.82 -8.51
N PHE A 237 -7.16 -5.07 -8.82
CA PHE A 237 -8.49 -5.31 -8.25
C PHE A 237 -9.58 -4.96 -9.24
N PHE A 238 -10.66 -5.73 -9.23
CA PHE A 238 -11.82 -5.57 -10.08
C PHE A 238 -13.09 -5.87 -9.27
N ASP A 239 -13.93 -4.86 -9.02
CA ASP A 239 -15.24 -5.09 -8.38
C ASP A 239 -16.30 -5.40 -9.43
N ARG A 240 -17.12 -6.41 -9.15
CA ARG A 240 -18.33 -6.76 -9.91
C ARG A 240 -19.56 -6.83 -9.03
N TYR A 241 -19.39 -6.63 -7.72
CA TYR A 241 -20.50 -6.60 -6.78
C TYR A 241 -21.12 -5.22 -6.73
N GLY A 242 -22.03 -4.92 -7.66
CA GLY A 242 -23.00 -3.85 -7.41
C GLY A 242 -22.71 -2.47 -8.00
N GLY A 243 -21.69 -2.28 -8.85
CA GLY A 243 -21.50 -1.03 -9.62
C GLY A 243 -22.27 -1.00 -10.96
N ARG A 244 -21.78 -0.24 -11.96
CA ARG A 244 -22.30 -0.27 -13.35
C ARG A 244 -22.30 -1.69 -13.95
N CYS A 245 -21.42 -2.56 -13.46
CA CYS A 245 -21.32 -3.97 -13.84
C CYS A 245 -22.11 -4.95 -12.94
N ALA A 246 -23.02 -4.45 -12.10
CA ALA A 246 -23.95 -5.29 -11.34
C ALA A 246 -24.89 -6.10 -12.25
N ALA A 247 -25.30 -5.49 -13.37
CA ALA A 247 -25.98 -6.16 -14.46
C ALA A 247 -24.92 -6.57 -15.50
N PRO A 248 -24.87 -7.84 -15.94
CA PRO A 248 -23.90 -8.31 -16.92
C PRO A 248 -24.34 -7.88 -18.33
N ASP A 249 -24.29 -6.58 -18.60
CA ASP A 249 -24.36 -6.09 -19.98
C ASP A 249 -23.11 -6.53 -20.78
N ARG A 250 -23.14 -6.34 -22.09
CA ARG A 250 -22.06 -6.78 -22.98
C ARG A 250 -20.72 -6.12 -22.64
N ALA A 251 -20.72 -4.86 -22.18
CA ALA A 251 -19.51 -4.14 -21.82
C ALA A 251 -18.85 -4.76 -20.59
N CYS A 252 -19.63 -5.07 -19.56
CA CYS A 252 -19.15 -5.66 -18.31
C CYS A 252 -18.74 -7.14 -18.44
N ARG A 253 -19.36 -7.91 -19.34
CA ARG A 253 -18.96 -9.32 -19.61
C ARG A 253 -17.57 -9.46 -20.23
N THR A 254 -17.10 -8.42 -20.92
CA THR A 254 -15.82 -8.41 -21.64
C THR A 254 -14.72 -7.65 -20.90
N LEU A 255 -15.07 -7.00 -19.78
CA LEU A 255 -14.15 -6.21 -18.97
C LEU A 255 -13.33 -7.12 -18.05
N GLY A 256 -12.03 -7.24 -18.31
CA GLY A 256 -11.09 -7.99 -17.48
C GLY A 256 -9.65 -7.75 -17.93
N PRO A 257 -8.75 -7.31 -17.02
CA PRO A 257 -7.37 -7.03 -17.39
C PRO A 257 -6.60 -8.31 -17.73
N TRP A 258 -5.61 -8.18 -18.62
CA TRP A 258 -4.66 -9.23 -18.94
C TRP A 258 -3.34 -8.98 -18.22
N VAL A 259 -2.91 -9.92 -17.39
CA VAL A 259 -1.63 -9.87 -16.69
C VAL A 259 -0.67 -10.84 -17.34
N THR A 260 0.50 -10.34 -17.76
CA THR A 260 1.59 -11.22 -18.19
C THR A 260 2.51 -11.50 -17.01
N VAL A 261 2.38 -12.69 -16.43
CA VAL A 261 2.95 -12.99 -15.11
C VAL A 261 4.46 -13.23 -15.12
N ASP A 262 5.03 -13.59 -16.27
CA ASP A 262 6.46 -13.88 -16.47
C ASP A 262 7.25 -12.71 -17.07
N ALA A 263 6.57 -11.61 -17.38
CA ALA A 263 7.17 -10.35 -17.82
C ALA A 263 7.29 -9.35 -16.66
N VAL A 264 7.79 -9.80 -15.50
CA VAL A 264 7.92 -8.95 -14.30
C VAL A 264 8.79 -7.73 -14.60
N LEU A 265 8.25 -6.55 -14.32
CA LEU A 265 8.90 -5.29 -14.61
C LEU A 265 9.89 -4.92 -13.50
N TRP A 266 9.47 -4.72 -12.25
CA TRP A 266 10.38 -4.38 -11.14
C TRP A 266 9.73 -4.57 -9.77
N PRO A 267 10.48 -4.60 -8.66
CA PRO A 267 9.91 -4.60 -7.32
C PRO A 267 9.48 -3.20 -6.86
N ARG A 268 8.42 -3.12 -6.05
CA ARG A 268 8.00 -1.88 -5.36
C ARG A 268 8.77 -1.64 -4.06
N THR A 269 10.10 -1.52 -4.14
CA THR A 269 10.94 -1.35 -2.94
C THR A 269 10.74 -0.02 -2.23
N ALA A 270 10.97 -0.01 -0.93
CA ALA A 270 10.90 1.18 -0.07
C ALA A 270 12.15 1.29 0.81
N VAL A 271 12.43 2.49 1.33
CA VAL A 271 13.50 2.70 2.31
C VAL A 271 12.91 3.36 3.55
N ILE A 272 13.28 2.83 4.72
CA ILE A 272 13.08 3.53 5.98
C ILE A 272 14.20 4.55 6.11
N VAL A 273 13.85 5.82 6.15
CA VAL A 273 14.78 6.95 6.31
C VAL A 273 14.55 7.64 7.65
N ALA A 274 15.57 8.31 8.15
CA ALA A 274 15.55 9.09 9.38
C ALA A 274 16.18 10.46 9.17
N ASN A 275 15.72 11.44 9.94
CA ASN A 275 16.41 12.71 10.08
C ASN A 275 17.73 12.47 10.86
N PRO A 276 18.91 12.83 10.33
CA PRO A 276 20.19 12.54 10.99
C PRO A 276 20.31 13.19 12.38
N GLU A 277 19.82 14.42 12.54
CA GLU A 277 19.87 15.13 13.83
C GLU A 277 18.91 14.52 14.85
N ALA A 278 17.72 14.11 14.42
CA ALA A 278 16.76 13.41 15.28
C ALA A 278 17.33 12.09 15.78
N LEU A 279 18.01 11.35 14.90
CA LEU A 279 18.68 10.11 15.26
C LEU A 279 19.86 10.36 16.22
N ALA A 280 20.58 11.48 16.04
CA ALA A 280 21.65 11.90 16.93
C ALA A 280 21.16 12.24 18.35
N ARG A 281 19.93 12.79 18.47
CA ARG A 281 19.28 13.09 19.77
C ARG A 281 18.85 11.85 20.56
N LEU A 282 18.80 10.67 19.92
CA LEU A 282 18.58 9.42 20.64
C LEU A 282 19.80 9.03 21.45
N THR A 283 19.57 8.48 22.64
CA THR A 283 20.63 7.83 23.42
C THR A 283 21.24 6.66 22.61
N PRO A 284 22.49 6.27 22.88
CA PRO A 284 23.12 5.13 22.18
C PRO A 284 22.27 3.85 22.23
N ARG A 285 21.57 3.62 23.35
CA ARG A 285 20.69 2.46 23.54
C ARG A 285 19.42 2.55 22.68
N GLU A 286 18.76 3.70 22.65
CA GLU A 286 17.57 3.92 21.82
C GLU A 286 17.92 3.80 20.33
N ARG A 287 19.03 4.43 19.92
CA ARG A 287 19.54 4.35 18.54
C ARG A 287 19.86 2.90 18.17
N GLY A 288 20.48 2.15 19.08
CA GLY A 288 20.75 0.71 18.92
C GLY A 288 19.48 -0.11 18.66
N TRP A 289 18.40 0.14 19.41
CA TRP A 289 17.11 -0.53 19.18
C TRP A 289 16.50 -0.18 17.83
N VAL A 290 16.56 1.09 17.42
CA VAL A 290 16.08 1.54 16.10
C VAL A 290 16.84 0.85 14.97
N HIS A 291 18.18 0.85 14.98
CA HIS A 291 18.94 0.16 13.93
C HIS A 291 18.73 -1.37 13.95
N ALA A 292 18.66 -1.99 15.13
CA ALA A 292 18.42 -3.42 15.24
C ALA A 292 17.04 -3.82 14.69
N ALA A 293 16.01 -3.01 14.97
CA ALA A 293 14.68 -3.19 14.41
C ALA A 293 14.67 -2.99 12.90
N ALA A 294 15.36 -1.98 12.37
CA ALA A 294 15.45 -1.72 10.94
C ALA A 294 16.15 -2.87 10.21
N ALA A 295 17.26 -3.38 10.75
CA ALA A 295 17.95 -4.54 10.21
C ALA A 295 17.08 -5.81 10.24
N ALA A 296 16.26 -6.00 11.28
CA ALA A 296 15.31 -7.10 11.35
C ALA A 296 14.18 -6.95 10.30
N ALA A 297 13.68 -5.74 10.09
CA ALA A 297 12.68 -5.44 9.07
C ALA A 297 13.21 -5.67 7.66
N GLN A 298 14.43 -5.22 7.35
CA GLN A 298 15.11 -5.49 6.09
C GLN A 298 15.20 -6.99 5.80
N ARG A 299 15.70 -7.78 6.76
CA ARG A 299 15.79 -9.25 6.63
C ARG A 299 14.44 -9.93 6.45
N ARG A 300 13.39 -9.45 7.14
CA ARG A 300 12.05 -10.03 7.09
C ARG A 300 11.29 -9.64 5.82
N SER A 301 11.55 -8.47 5.27
CA SER A 301 10.75 -7.85 4.20
C SER A 301 10.54 -8.75 2.96
N PRO A 302 11.53 -9.53 2.45
CA PRO A 302 11.30 -10.36 1.26
C PRO A 302 10.26 -11.47 1.49
N ALA A 303 10.19 -12.00 2.70
CA ALA A 303 9.26 -13.07 3.04
C ALA A 303 7.81 -12.58 3.19
N VAL A 304 7.59 -11.27 3.36
CA VAL A 304 6.24 -10.67 3.43
C VAL A 304 5.83 -9.98 2.14
N ALA A 305 6.78 -9.71 1.23
CA ALA A 305 6.51 -9.12 -0.09
C ALA A 305 5.87 -10.10 -1.09
N GLY A 306 6.00 -11.41 -0.88
CA GLY A 306 5.52 -12.46 -1.78
C GLY A 306 4.01 -12.74 -1.72
N GLY A 307 3.63 -13.98 -2.06
CA GLY A 307 2.23 -14.46 -2.01
C GLY A 307 1.48 -14.39 -3.34
N ASP A 308 2.17 -14.10 -4.44
CA ASP A 308 1.60 -13.93 -5.78
C ASP A 308 0.78 -15.14 -6.25
N GLN A 309 1.21 -16.37 -5.94
CA GLN A 309 0.46 -17.58 -6.31
C GLN A 309 -0.94 -17.64 -5.70
N ARG A 310 -1.10 -17.18 -4.45
CA ARG A 310 -2.39 -17.13 -3.76
C ARG A 310 -3.28 -16.04 -4.37
N LEU A 311 -2.72 -14.86 -4.59
CA LEU A 311 -3.44 -13.74 -5.20
C LEU A 311 -3.90 -14.07 -6.62
N LEU A 312 -3.04 -14.69 -7.43
CA LEU A 312 -3.36 -15.06 -8.80
C LEU A 312 -4.61 -15.94 -8.90
N ALA A 313 -4.77 -16.92 -8.01
CA ALA A 313 -5.95 -17.79 -8.01
C ALA A 313 -7.26 -17.01 -7.75
N GLU A 314 -7.26 -16.11 -6.77
CA GLU A 314 -8.42 -15.27 -6.45
C GLU A 314 -8.71 -14.23 -7.55
N LEU A 315 -7.67 -13.64 -8.13
CA LEU A 315 -7.79 -12.72 -9.26
C LEU A 315 -8.41 -13.40 -10.49
N CYS A 316 -7.96 -14.63 -10.80
CA CYS A 316 -8.53 -15.43 -11.87
C CYS A 316 -10.01 -15.75 -11.63
N ALA A 317 -10.39 -16.10 -10.40
CA ALA A 317 -11.79 -16.31 -10.03
C ALA A 317 -12.63 -15.02 -10.17
N ALA A 318 -12.00 -13.85 -9.99
CA ALA A 318 -12.62 -12.54 -10.16
C ALA A 318 -12.68 -12.03 -11.62
N GLY A 319 -12.09 -12.77 -12.56
CA GLY A 319 -12.14 -12.44 -14.00
C GLY A 319 -10.91 -11.72 -14.55
N VAL A 320 -9.83 -11.61 -13.77
CA VAL A 320 -8.50 -11.28 -14.31
C VAL A 320 -8.03 -12.42 -15.20
N ARG A 321 -7.39 -12.08 -16.32
CA ARG A 321 -6.81 -13.06 -17.24
C ARG A 321 -5.31 -13.06 -17.09
N ALA A 322 -4.76 -14.18 -16.65
CA ALA A 322 -3.32 -14.35 -16.56
C ALA A 322 -2.80 -15.12 -17.75
N VAL A 323 -1.67 -14.68 -18.29
CA VAL A 323 -0.95 -15.36 -19.37
C VAL A 323 0.54 -15.38 -19.05
N SER A 324 1.24 -16.29 -19.70
CA SER A 324 2.70 -16.25 -19.83
C SER A 324 3.07 -15.91 -21.26
N ALA A 325 4.17 -15.20 -21.43
CA ALA A 325 4.87 -15.09 -22.70
C ALA A 325 5.65 -16.39 -22.97
N SER A 326 6.15 -16.59 -24.20
CA SER A 326 7.04 -17.72 -24.47
C SER A 326 8.43 -17.44 -23.86
N PRO A 327 9.20 -18.46 -23.46
CA PRO A 327 10.57 -18.26 -22.96
C PRO A 327 11.44 -17.45 -23.92
N ARG A 328 11.24 -17.63 -25.24
CA ARG A 328 11.90 -16.85 -26.28
C ARG A 328 11.51 -15.38 -26.23
N ALA A 329 10.21 -15.07 -26.15
CA ALA A 329 9.74 -13.69 -26.09
C ALA A 329 10.19 -12.97 -24.80
N VAL A 330 10.20 -13.66 -23.67
CA VAL A 330 10.77 -13.13 -22.41
C VAL A 330 12.26 -12.84 -22.57
N ALA A 331 13.01 -13.74 -23.22
CA ALA A 331 14.44 -13.54 -23.48
C ALA A 331 14.70 -12.35 -24.42
N ASP A 332 13.87 -12.18 -25.45
CA ASP A 332 13.95 -11.07 -26.39
C ASP A 332 13.62 -9.72 -25.70
N LEU A 333 12.55 -9.67 -24.90
CA LEU A 333 12.22 -8.50 -24.06
C LEU A 333 13.38 -8.13 -23.14
N ARG A 334 13.91 -9.10 -22.38
CA ARG A 334 15.06 -8.88 -21.48
C ARG A 334 16.27 -8.35 -22.25
N ARG A 335 16.57 -8.90 -23.44
CA ARG A 335 17.72 -8.47 -24.24
C ARG A 335 17.58 -7.01 -24.68
N THR A 336 16.43 -6.64 -25.23
CA THR A 336 16.17 -5.28 -25.72
C THR A 336 16.16 -4.27 -24.57
N LEU A 337 15.47 -4.57 -23.47
CA LEU A 337 15.43 -3.72 -22.28
C LEU A 337 16.82 -3.56 -21.68
N ARG A 338 17.60 -4.64 -21.58
CA ARG A 338 18.99 -4.59 -21.10
C ARG A 338 19.84 -3.64 -21.92
N LEU A 339 19.74 -3.66 -23.25
CA LEU A 339 20.46 -2.70 -24.09
C LEU A 339 20.03 -1.26 -23.82
N ALA A 340 18.75 -1.02 -23.53
CA ALA A 340 18.22 0.29 -23.19
C ALA A 340 18.82 0.83 -21.89
N TYR A 341 18.60 0.13 -20.77
CA TYR A 341 19.06 0.63 -19.47
C TYR A 341 20.57 0.48 -19.25
N TRP A 342 21.28 -0.33 -20.03
CA TRP A 342 22.75 -0.40 -20.00
C TRP A 342 23.43 0.85 -20.60
N ARG A 343 22.78 1.53 -21.55
CA ARG A 343 23.28 2.79 -22.12
C ARG A 343 22.99 4.00 -21.22
N LEU A 344 22.02 3.87 -20.33
CA LEU A 344 21.44 4.98 -19.58
C LEU A 344 21.72 4.94 -18.08
N GLY A 345 21.93 3.73 -17.53
CA GLY A 345 22.19 3.51 -16.10
C GLY A 345 23.66 3.20 -15.81
N ASP A 346 23.96 3.03 -14.52
CA ASP A 346 25.29 2.64 -14.07
C ASP A 346 25.59 1.16 -14.43
N ARG A 347 26.43 0.97 -15.45
CA ARG A 347 26.86 -0.36 -15.95
C ARG A 347 27.46 -1.24 -14.85
N ARG A 348 28.15 -0.66 -13.87
CA ARG A 348 28.76 -1.41 -12.75
C ARG A 348 27.68 -1.96 -11.83
N LEU A 349 26.65 -1.16 -11.53
CA LEU A 349 25.50 -1.59 -10.72
C LEU A 349 24.67 -2.65 -11.45
N ILE A 350 24.36 -2.42 -12.72
CA ILE A 350 23.60 -3.38 -13.53
C ILE A 350 24.34 -4.72 -13.59
N GLY A 351 25.64 -4.70 -13.92
CA GLY A 351 26.46 -5.91 -13.93
C GLY A 351 26.57 -6.60 -12.55
N ALA A 352 26.48 -5.85 -11.45
CA ALA A 352 26.43 -6.43 -10.10
C ALA A 352 25.13 -7.19 -9.84
N VAL A 353 23.98 -6.63 -10.24
CA VAL A 353 22.68 -7.31 -10.14
C VAL A 353 22.63 -8.55 -11.03
N GLU A 354 23.18 -8.48 -12.24
CA GLU A 354 23.26 -9.64 -13.15
C GLU A 354 24.16 -10.76 -12.60
N ARG A 355 25.28 -10.42 -11.93
CA ARG A 355 26.11 -11.40 -11.22
C ARG A 355 25.34 -12.06 -10.07
N LEU A 356 24.57 -11.28 -9.30
CA LEU A 356 23.71 -11.82 -8.25
C LEU A 356 22.63 -12.75 -8.82
N ARG A 357 22.00 -12.37 -9.93
CA ARG A 357 21.02 -13.21 -10.64
C ARG A 357 21.59 -14.59 -10.97
N ARG A 358 22.82 -14.66 -11.51
CA ARG A 358 23.47 -15.94 -11.86
C ARG A 358 23.76 -16.83 -10.64
N ARG A 359 23.90 -16.25 -9.45
CA ARG A 359 24.20 -16.96 -8.19
C ARG A 359 22.97 -17.27 -7.34
N THR A 360 21.81 -16.79 -7.74
CA THR A 360 20.57 -16.96 -6.97
C THR A 360 19.68 -17.96 -7.69
N ALA A 361 19.07 -18.88 -6.95
CA ALA A 361 18.10 -19.81 -7.52
C ALA A 361 16.88 -19.06 -8.09
N PRO A 362 16.31 -19.49 -9.22
CA PRO A 362 15.03 -18.96 -9.70
C PRO A 362 13.91 -19.29 -8.72
N ASP A 363 12.93 -18.39 -8.62
CA ASP A 363 11.67 -18.71 -7.95
C ASP A 363 10.86 -19.69 -8.81
N PRO A 364 10.00 -20.53 -8.21
CA PRO A 364 9.05 -21.34 -8.97
C PRO A 364 8.15 -20.44 -9.83
N PRO A 365 7.89 -20.80 -11.10
CA PRO A 365 6.99 -20.03 -11.94
C PRO A 365 5.56 -20.05 -11.37
N LEU A 366 4.84 -18.95 -11.57
CA LEU A 366 3.44 -18.87 -11.19
C LEU A 366 2.61 -19.87 -12.01
N ARG A 367 1.83 -20.69 -11.32
CA ARG A 367 0.90 -21.63 -11.96
C ARG A 367 -0.39 -20.88 -12.28
N ILE A 368 -0.63 -20.69 -13.58
CA ILE A 368 -1.85 -20.08 -14.08
C ILE A 368 -2.96 -21.13 -14.07
N PRO A 369 -4.08 -20.90 -13.34
CA PRO A 369 -5.24 -21.78 -13.43
C PRO A 369 -5.72 -21.92 -14.89
N SER A 370 -6.10 -23.12 -15.32
CA SER A 370 -6.48 -23.40 -16.72
C SER A 370 -7.66 -22.55 -17.22
N ALA A 371 -8.56 -22.17 -16.33
CA ALA A 371 -9.67 -21.24 -16.61
C ALA A 371 -9.24 -19.76 -16.65
N CYS A 372 -8.03 -19.39 -16.26
CA CYS A 372 -7.66 -17.97 -16.18
C CYS A 372 -7.30 -17.37 -17.55
N GLY A 373 -6.71 -18.16 -18.46
CA GLY A 373 -6.20 -17.67 -19.74
C GLY A 373 -7.23 -17.60 -20.87
N ARG A 374 -8.44 -18.15 -20.69
CA ARG A 374 -9.48 -18.18 -21.73
C ARG A 374 -10.26 -16.86 -21.75
N ARG A 375 -10.79 -16.49 -22.92
CA ARG A 375 -11.78 -15.42 -23.03
C ARG A 375 -13.08 -15.89 -22.37
N HIS A 376 -13.16 -15.90 -21.04
CA HIS A 376 -14.42 -16.15 -20.36
C HIS A 376 -15.34 -14.94 -20.55
N SER A 377 -16.42 -15.12 -21.31
CA SER A 377 -17.66 -14.42 -21.03
C SER A 377 -18.12 -14.92 -19.66
N HIS A 378 -18.17 -14.03 -18.67
CA HIS A 378 -18.73 -14.43 -17.39
C HIS A 378 -20.25 -14.56 -17.56
N GLU A 379 -20.74 -15.80 -17.58
CA GLU A 379 -22.16 -16.13 -17.54
C GLU A 379 -22.66 -16.04 -16.09
N GLY A 380 -22.79 -14.81 -15.58
CA GLY A 380 -23.31 -14.55 -14.24
C GLY A 380 -22.82 -13.21 -13.67
N PRO A 381 -23.47 -12.67 -12.62
CA PRO A 381 -22.94 -11.54 -11.86
C PRO A 381 -21.61 -12.00 -11.27
N ALA A 382 -20.50 -11.55 -11.87
CA ALA A 382 -19.25 -12.15 -11.49
C ALA A 382 -18.86 -11.72 -10.07
N ARG A 383 -18.24 -12.66 -9.37
CA ARG A 383 -17.78 -12.46 -8.00
C ARG A 383 -16.50 -11.63 -8.07
N GLY A 384 -16.47 -10.45 -7.45
CA GLY A 384 -15.21 -9.74 -7.19
C GLY A 384 -14.26 -10.58 -6.33
N VAL A 385 -13.01 -10.16 -6.22
CA VAL A 385 -11.98 -10.84 -5.39
C VAL A 385 -12.50 -11.02 -3.97
N ARG A 386 -12.44 -12.24 -3.43
CA ARG A 386 -12.92 -12.49 -2.07
C ARG A 386 -12.09 -11.68 -1.08
N SER A 387 -12.76 -10.79 -0.34
CA SER A 387 -12.11 -10.06 0.74
C SER A 387 -11.69 -11.00 1.87
N PRO A 388 -10.42 -10.93 2.33
CA PRO A 388 -9.97 -11.72 3.47
C PRO A 388 -10.27 -11.02 4.80
N LEU A 389 -11.08 -9.95 4.80
CA LEU A 389 -11.51 -9.31 6.03
C LEU A 389 -12.32 -10.29 6.88
N PRO A 390 -12.06 -10.35 8.20
CA PRO A 390 -12.82 -11.24 9.06
C PRO A 390 -14.30 -10.87 9.03
N ASP A 391 -15.16 -11.89 8.92
CA ASP A 391 -16.57 -11.74 9.23
C ASP A 391 -16.71 -11.37 10.72
N GLY A 392 -17.65 -10.48 11.04
CA GLY A 392 -17.72 -9.90 12.38
C GLY A 392 -18.78 -8.82 12.55
N VAL A 393 -19.07 -8.52 13.81
CA VAL A 393 -19.77 -7.30 14.21
C VAL A 393 -18.77 -6.34 14.84
N TYR A 394 -18.74 -5.12 14.35
CA TYR A 394 -17.78 -4.10 14.71
C TYR A 394 -18.49 -2.82 15.15
N ARG A 395 -17.91 -2.07 16.08
CA ARG A 395 -18.48 -0.83 16.60
C ARG A 395 -17.46 0.29 16.65
N VAL A 396 -17.92 1.50 16.35
CA VAL A 396 -17.17 2.74 16.48
C VAL A 396 -18.06 3.83 17.07
N GLN A 397 -17.43 4.80 17.72
CA GLN A 397 -18.08 6.06 18.14
C GLN A 397 -17.47 7.19 17.32
N ILE A 398 -18.32 7.99 16.68
CA ILE A 398 -17.93 9.16 15.88
C ILE A 398 -18.38 10.41 16.64
N THR A 399 -17.49 11.38 16.81
CA THR A 399 -17.78 12.62 17.51
C THR A 399 -17.99 13.79 16.54
N PRO A 400 -18.59 14.90 16.98
CA PRO A 400 -18.65 16.13 16.19
C PRO A 400 -17.26 16.65 15.77
N ASP A 401 -16.22 16.45 16.60
CA ASP A 401 -14.84 16.82 16.26
C ASP A 401 -14.29 15.99 15.10
N ASP A 402 -14.62 14.71 15.03
CA ASP A 402 -14.21 13.84 13.93
C ASP A 402 -14.79 14.33 12.59
N LEU A 403 -16.05 14.79 12.59
CA LEU A 403 -16.71 15.35 11.42
C LEU A 403 -16.06 16.68 10.99
N ARG A 404 -15.73 17.56 11.95
CA ARG A 404 -15.00 18.81 11.71
C ARG A 404 -13.61 18.55 11.13
N ALA A 405 -12.85 17.63 11.70
CA ALA A 405 -11.50 17.26 11.25
C ALA A 405 -11.49 16.65 9.84
N ALA A 406 -12.60 16.08 9.40
CA ALA A 406 -12.77 15.57 8.05
C ALA A 406 -13.20 16.64 7.02
N ASP A 407 -13.48 17.88 7.45
CA ASP A 407 -14.11 18.94 6.63
C ASP A 407 -15.51 18.54 6.11
N ALA A 408 -16.25 17.74 6.90
CA ALA A 408 -17.62 17.34 6.59
C ALA A 408 -18.63 18.42 7.01
N LYS A 409 -18.49 19.64 6.49
CA LYS A 409 -19.41 20.76 6.78
C LYS A 409 -20.83 20.42 6.30
N GLY A 410 -21.83 20.57 7.18
CA GLY A 410 -23.25 20.39 6.84
C GLY A 410 -23.87 19.02 7.14
N ILE A 411 -23.16 18.08 7.76
CA ILE A 411 -23.67 16.73 8.09
C ILE A 411 -23.56 16.49 9.61
N VAL A 412 -24.24 17.32 10.40
CA VAL A 412 -24.15 17.30 11.88
C VAL A 412 -24.84 16.06 12.49
N ASP A 413 -25.82 15.49 11.78
CA ASP A 413 -26.67 14.36 12.22
C ASP A 413 -26.02 12.97 12.06
N ARG A 414 -24.68 12.89 11.97
CA ARG A 414 -23.94 11.61 11.84
C ARG A 414 -22.80 11.44 12.85
N SER A 415 -22.86 12.16 13.97
CA SER A 415 -22.08 11.81 15.16
C SER A 415 -22.89 10.81 15.99
N GLY A 416 -22.22 9.84 16.61
CA GLY A 416 -22.93 8.76 17.27
C GLY A 416 -22.21 7.42 17.32
N ILE A 417 -22.94 6.40 17.78
CA ILE A 417 -22.46 5.01 17.77
C ILE A 417 -22.93 4.31 16.50
N ALA A 418 -21.97 3.82 15.71
CA ALA A 418 -22.21 3.05 14.51
C ALA A 418 -21.75 1.60 14.69
N THR A 419 -22.57 0.65 14.23
CA THR A 419 -22.29 -0.78 14.25
C THR A 419 -22.24 -1.31 12.81
N LEU A 420 -21.10 -1.88 12.42
CA LEU A 420 -20.83 -2.46 11.12
C LEU A 420 -20.81 -3.99 11.23
N THR A 421 -21.63 -4.68 10.44
CA THR A 421 -21.63 -6.14 10.33
C THR A 421 -21.04 -6.55 8.99
N LEU A 422 -20.03 -7.42 8.98
CA LEU A 422 -19.41 -8.00 7.80
C LEU A 422 -19.72 -9.49 7.71
N ARG A 423 -20.27 -9.92 6.57
CA ARG A 423 -20.64 -11.30 6.28
C ARG A 423 -20.43 -11.62 4.81
N ARG A 424 -19.42 -12.44 4.50
CA ARG A 424 -19.22 -13.04 3.17
C ARG A 424 -19.26 -12.02 2.02
N GLY A 425 -18.62 -10.86 2.18
CA GLY A 425 -18.61 -9.80 1.17
C GLY A 425 -19.85 -8.90 1.19
N HIS A 426 -20.72 -9.02 2.19
CA HIS A 426 -21.82 -8.10 2.44
C HIS A 426 -21.58 -7.33 3.73
N TRP A 427 -21.86 -6.03 3.71
CA TRP A 427 -21.77 -5.20 4.88
C TRP A 427 -23.12 -4.56 5.23
N ARG A 428 -23.36 -4.35 6.53
CA ARG A 428 -24.53 -3.61 7.04
C ARG A 428 -24.10 -2.66 8.14
N LEU A 429 -24.45 -1.39 8.02
CA LEU A 429 -24.19 -0.34 8.98
C LEU A 429 -25.50 0.09 9.66
N ARG A 430 -25.48 0.18 10.98
CA ARG A 430 -26.60 0.68 11.80
C ARG A 430 -26.12 1.75 12.77
N TRP A 431 -26.90 2.79 12.95
CA TRP A 431 -26.69 3.81 13.97
C TRP A 431 -27.59 3.51 15.17
N SER A 432 -27.03 3.46 16.36
CA SER A 432 -27.80 3.22 17.59
C SER A 432 -28.07 4.50 18.37
N GLU A 433 -27.19 5.50 18.26
CA GLU A 433 -27.27 6.75 19.03
C GLU A 433 -26.72 7.91 18.18
N PRO A 434 -27.56 8.81 17.65
CA PRO A 434 -29.01 8.67 17.55
C PRO A 434 -29.38 7.52 16.60
N PRO A 435 -30.52 6.84 16.82
CA PRO A 435 -31.04 5.87 15.85
C PRO A 435 -31.26 6.54 14.49
N GLY A 436 -30.81 5.90 13.42
CA GLY A 436 -30.93 6.41 12.07
C GLY A 436 -31.10 5.29 11.04
N PRO A 437 -31.42 5.63 9.78
CA PRO A 437 -31.58 4.63 8.73
C PRO A 437 -30.29 3.83 8.56
N GLY A 438 -30.43 2.50 8.58
CA GLY A 438 -29.32 1.60 8.29
C GLY A 438 -28.97 1.63 6.80
N THR A 439 -27.70 1.39 6.50
CA THR A 439 -27.24 1.21 5.12
C THR A 439 -26.61 -0.16 4.98
N ALA A 440 -26.60 -0.70 3.76
CA ALA A 440 -25.98 -1.97 3.46
C ALA A 440 -25.41 -1.93 2.05
N GLY A 441 -24.47 -2.85 1.79
CA GLY A 441 -23.83 -2.97 0.50
C GLY A 441 -22.95 -4.21 0.44
N THR A 442 -22.04 -4.18 -0.52
CA THR A 442 -21.06 -5.24 -0.77
C THR A 442 -19.65 -4.72 -0.63
N TYR A 443 -18.74 -5.61 -0.28
CA TYR A 443 -17.32 -5.35 -0.29
C TYR A 443 -16.56 -6.54 -0.88
N ALA A 444 -15.52 -6.23 -1.66
CA ALA A 444 -14.66 -7.21 -2.29
C ALA A 444 -13.26 -6.63 -2.48
N GLY A 445 -12.24 -7.48 -2.52
CA GLY A 445 -10.87 -7.06 -2.79
C GLY A 445 -9.83 -7.67 -1.88
N THR A 446 -8.68 -7.03 -1.80
CA THR A 446 -7.60 -7.37 -0.88
C THR A 446 -7.64 -6.40 0.31
N PRO A 447 -6.93 -6.67 1.41
CA PRO A 447 -6.77 -5.68 2.48
C PRO A 447 -6.18 -4.36 1.96
N ALA A 448 -5.25 -4.45 1.00
CA ALA A 448 -4.64 -3.29 0.37
C ALA A 448 -5.60 -2.49 -0.49
N ARG A 449 -6.63 -3.15 -1.03
CA ARG A 449 -7.62 -2.51 -1.90
C ARG A 449 -8.94 -3.24 -1.82
N THR A 450 -9.84 -2.73 -0.98
CA THR A 450 -11.23 -3.19 -0.87
C THR A 450 -12.15 -2.15 -1.50
N ALA A 451 -12.93 -2.58 -2.50
CA ALA A 451 -14.09 -1.83 -2.94
C ALA A 451 -15.18 -1.93 -1.88
N TRP A 452 -15.79 -0.78 -1.61
CA TRP A 452 -16.84 -0.65 -0.63
C TRP A 452 -18.01 0.08 -1.28
N THR A 453 -19.02 -0.67 -1.70
CA THR A 453 -20.18 -0.08 -2.38
C THR A 453 -21.12 0.54 -1.36
N LEU A 454 -21.61 1.75 -1.62
CA LEU A 454 -22.45 2.54 -0.73
C LEU A 454 -23.77 2.92 -1.41
N GLY A 455 -24.87 2.82 -0.66
CA GLY A 455 -26.21 3.23 -1.09
C GLY A 455 -27.09 2.10 -1.66
N SER A 456 -28.36 2.42 -1.90
CA SER A 456 -29.34 1.53 -2.54
C SER A 456 -29.98 2.27 -3.73
N GLY A 457 -29.99 1.66 -4.92
CA GLY A 457 -30.57 2.24 -6.15
C GLY A 457 -29.65 2.23 -7.39
N PRO A 458 -30.17 2.64 -8.57
CA PRO A 458 -29.40 2.80 -9.81
C PRO A 458 -28.54 4.07 -9.74
N GLY A 459 -27.39 3.96 -9.07
CA GLY A 459 -26.49 5.09 -8.79
C GLY A 459 -25.59 4.84 -7.57
N ARG A 460 -25.21 3.57 -7.34
CA ARG A 460 -24.35 3.19 -6.21
C ARG A 460 -22.98 3.82 -6.36
N ASP A 461 -22.52 4.46 -5.30
CA ASP A 461 -21.17 5.01 -5.22
C ASP A 461 -20.21 3.95 -4.69
N GLU A 462 -19.02 3.88 -5.28
CA GLU A 462 -17.96 3.00 -4.81
C GLU A 462 -16.89 3.82 -4.11
N ALA A 463 -16.64 3.50 -2.85
CA ALA A 463 -15.48 4.00 -2.12
C ALA A 463 -14.36 2.96 -2.19
N TYR A 464 -13.14 3.44 -2.38
CA TYR A 464 -11.95 2.60 -2.30
C TYR A 464 -11.32 2.81 -0.94
N VAL A 465 -11.29 1.74 -0.17
CA VAL A 465 -10.73 1.74 1.17
C VAL A 465 -9.67 0.65 1.26
N SER A 466 -8.63 0.93 2.00
CA SER A 466 -7.73 -0.09 2.49
C SER A 466 -8.09 -0.38 3.94
N ILE A 467 -8.04 -1.65 4.33
CA ILE A 467 -8.51 -2.07 5.64
C ILE A 467 -7.48 -3.00 6.25
N ALA A 468 -7.01 -2.62 7.44
CA ALA A 468 -6.10 -3.41 8.25
C ALA A 468 -6.85 -4.02 9.43
N ALA A 469 -6.77 -5.33 9.58
CA ALA A 469 -7.24 -6.02 10.77
C ALA A 469 -6.10 -6.10 11.80
N GLY A 470 -6.35 -5.59 13.01
CA GLY A 470 -5.47 -5.71 14.16
C GLY A 470 -5.46 -7.13 14.74
N PRO A 471 -4.46 -7.48 15.57
CA PRO A 471 -4.42 -8.77 16.26
C PRO A 471 -5.63 -9.02 17.19
N ASP A 472 -6.23 -7.94 17.69
CA ASP A 472 -7.48 -7.92 18.49
C ASP A 472 -8.74 -8.04 17.61
N GLY A 473 -8.57 -8.20 16.31
CA GLY A 473 -9.64 -8.23 15.33
C GLY A 473 -10.23 -6.85 15.01
N ALA A 474 -9.74 -5.74 15.59
CA ALA A 474 -10.25 -4.42 15.27
C ALA A 474 -9.90 -4.02 13.83
N LEU A 475 -10.79 -3.30 13.15
CA LEU A 475 -10.54 -2.86 11.76
C LEU A 475 -10.12 -1.38 11.73
N ARG A 476 -9.06 -1.07 11.00
CA ARG A 476 -8.66 0.31 10.68
C ARG A 476 -8.85 0.53 9.19
N PHE A 477 -9.62 1.56 8.83
CA PHE A 477 -9.86 1.93 7.45
C PHE A 477 -8.97 3.11 7.07
N SER A 478 -8.40 3.03 5.87
CA SER A 478 -7.74 4.13 5.17
C SER A 478 -8.54 4.40 3.91
N VAL A 479 -9.23 5.54 3.83
CA VAL A 479 -9.99 5.90 2.63
C VAL A 479 -9.02 6.41 1.57
N ILE A 480 -8.86 5.62 0.51
CA ILE A 480 -7.91 5.89 -0.57
C ILE A 480 -8.53 6.85 -1.58
N ARG A 481 -9.81 6.63 -1.90
CA ARG A 481 -10.63 7.51 -2.72
C ARG A 481 -12.07 7.40 -2.24
N ALA A 482 -12.58 8.47 -1.66
CA ALA A 482 -14.02 8.72 -1.57
C ALA A 482 -14.33 9.77 -2.64
N ALA A 483 -15.18 9.44 -3.60
CA ALA A 483 -15.78 10.49 -4.43
C ALA A 483 -16.51 11.45 -3.48
N ASP A 484 -16.07 12.71 -3.40
CA ASP A 484 -16.79 13.89 -2.90
C ASP A 484 -17.59 13.73 -1.59
N ARG A 485 -17.13 12.87 -0.67
CA ARG A 485 -17.84 12.57 0.59
C ARG A 485 -16.91 12.62 1.81
N PRO A 486 -16.60 13.82 2.32
CA PRO A 486 -15.81 14.02 3.54
C PRO A 486 -16.36 13.25 4.76
N HIS A 487 -17.67 13.00 4.81
CA HIS A 487 -18.30 12.22 5.88
C HIS A 487 -17.89 10.73 5.91
N LEU A 488 -17.53 10.12 4.77
CA LEU A 488 -17.05 8.74 4.75
C LEU A 488 -15.67 8.62 5.39
N GLN A 489 -14.83 9.63 5.21
CA GLN A 489 -13.55 9.72 5.91
C GLN A 489 -13.78 9.72 7.42
N ALA A 490 -14.70 10.58 7.92
CA ALA A 490 -15.00 10.65 9.33
C ALA A 490 -15.55 9.32 9.88
N LEU A 491 -16.51 8.71 9.18
CA LEU A 491 -17.16 7.49 9.64
C LEU A 491 -16.19 6.29 9.67
N LEU A 492 -15.44 6.07 8.59
CA LEU A 492 -14.66 4.83 8.46
C LEU A 492 -13.29 4.95 9.12
N ALA A 493 -12.64 6.12 8.99
CA ALA A 493 -11.20 6.25 9.23
C ALA A 493 -10.82 7.08 10.47
N SER A 494 -11.77 7.69 11.19
CA SER A 494 -11.43 8.48 12.39
C SER A 494 -10.95 7.61 13.54
N HIS A 495 -11.52 6.42 13.71
CA HIS A 495 -11.20 5.52 14.82
C HIS A 495 -11.16 4.05 14.37
N PRO A 496 -10.38 3.18 15.05
CA PRO A 496 -10.47 1.74 14.85
C PRO A 496 -11.85 1.21 15.24
N TRP A 497 -12.41 0.37 14.39
CA TRP A 497 -13.67 -0.33 14.61
C TRP A 497 -13.43 -1.56 15.48
N LYS A 498 -13.92 -1.53 16.72
CA LYS A 498 -13.72 -2.61 17.69
C LYS A 498 -14.63 -3.79 17.37
N ARG A 499 -14.08 -5.00 17.32
CA ARG A 499 -14.89 -6.21 17.16
C ARG A 499 -15.67 -6.48 18.45
N ILE A 500 -16.98 -6.63 18.34
CA ILE A 500 -17.91 -6.85 19.47
C ILE A 500 -18.67 -8.18 19.36
N GLY A 501 -18.53 -8.89 18.25
CA GLY A 501 -19.21 -10.16 18.03
C GLY A 501 -18.64 -10.93 16.85
N PRO A 502 -18.98 -12.23 16.77
CA PRO A 502 -18.59 -13.09 15.66
C PRO A 502 -19.08 -12.54 14.34
#